data_AF-Q294G7-F1
#
_entry.id   AF-Q294G7-F1
#
_cell.length_a   1.000
_cell.length_b   1.000
_cell.length_c   1.000
_cell.angle_alpha   90.00
_cell.angle_beta   90.00
_cell.angle_gamma   90.00
#
_symmetry.space_group_name_H-M   'P 1'
#
loop_
_entity.id
_entity.type
_entity.pdbx_description
1 polymer ?
#
loop_
_entity_poly.entity_id
_entity_poly.type
_entity_poly.pdbx_seq_one_letter_code
_entity_poly.pdbx_strand_id
1 'polypeptide(L)'
;MAQNDPGSGNLMDEFEEAFQSCLLSLTKQEPNSGTNKEEIELEVQKTTNRFIDVARQMEAFFLQKRFLVSTLKPYMLIKDENQDLSIEIQRKEALLQKHYNRLEEWKACLSDIQQGVHNRPTPPINPGMLQGPSGMQQPMGGGVPPRPGLMPGMPPGGMSPVGPMPPGQQHMLQAQQMQQLRMMGKLPPK
;
A
#
# COMPACT_ATOMS: atom_id res chain seq x y z
N MET A 1 20.67 -10.38 -32.28
CA MET A 1 20.87 -9.02 -32.82
C MET A 1 19.56 -8.30 -32.68
N ALA A 2 19.49 -7.21 -31.90
CA ALA A 2 18.34 -6.33 -31.96
C ALA A 2 18.45 -5.56 -33.28
N GLN A 3 17.68 -5.97 -34.29
CA GLN A 3 17.51 -5.15 -35.47
C GLN A 3 16.81 -3.87 -35.01
N ASN A 4 17.59 -2.80 -34.87
CA ASN A 4 17.05 -1.46 -34.96
C ASN A 4 16.87 -1.19 -36.46
N ASP A 5 15.74 -1.62 -37.04
CA ASP A 5 15.32 -1.28 -38.41
C ASP A 5 14.40 -0.04 -38.38
N PRO A 6 14.22 0.72 -39.47
CA PRO A 6 14.53 2.14 -39.53
C PRO A 6 13.25 2.95 -39.72
N GLY A 7 12.47 3.06 -38.65
CA GLY A 7 11.58 4.18 -38.40
C GLY A 7 12.09 4.80 -37.11
N SER A 8 12.95 5.81 -37.21
CA SER A 8 13.70 6.39 -36.09
C SER A 8 12.84 7.18 -35.09
N GLY A 9 11.57 6.82 -34.96
CA GLY A 9 10.68 7.28 -33.91
C GLY A 9 10.92 6.49 -32.63
N ASN A 10 10.76 7.16 -31.50
CA ASN A 10 10.55 6.45 -30.25
C ASN A 10 9.21 5.71 -30.38
N LEU A 11 9.21 4.39 -30.22
CA LEU A 11 8.00 3.55 -30.32
C LEU A 11 6.88 4.07 -29.40
N MET A 12 7.24 4.72 -28.28
CA MET A 12 6.28 5.35 -27.38
C MET A 12 5.57 6.53 -28.03
N ASP A 13 6.30 7.36 -28.78
CA ASP A 13 5.75 8.52 -29.48
C ASP A 13 4.85 8.05 -30.63
N GLU A 14 5.24 6.98 -31.35
CA GLU A 14 4.39 6.36 -32.38
C GLU A 14 3.11 5.76 -31.79
N PHE A 15 3.20 5.14 -30.61
CA PHE A 15 2.05 4.60 -29.90
C PHE A 15 1.11 5.73 -29.46
N GLU A 16 1.66 6.81 -28.91
CA GLU A 16 0.90 7.99 -28.52
C GLU A 16 0.21 8.63 -29.73
N GLU A 17 0.92 8.85 -30.84
CA GLU A 17 0.37 9.41 -32.08
C GLU A 17 -0.76 8.52 -32.65
N ALA A 18 -0.55 7.20 -32.69
CA ALA A 18 -1.54 6.26 -33.18
C ALA A 18 -2.78 6.21 -32.27
N PHE A 19 -2.59 6.27 -30.95
CA PHE A 19 -3.68 6.36 -29.98
C PHE A 19 -4.49 7.65 -30.16
N GLN A 20 -3.81 8.80 -30.25
CA GLN A 20 -4.46 10.09 -30.47
C GLN A 20 -5.22 10.12 -31.79
N SER A 21 -4.64 9.59 -32.87
CA SER A 21 -5.28 9.51 -34.19
C SER A 21 -6.52 8.61 -34.17
N CYS A 22 -6.43 7.45 -33.53
CA CYS A 22 -7.55 6.52 -33.35
C CYS A 22 -8.68 7.19 -32.54
N LEU A 23 -8.35 7.78 -31.39
CA LEU A 23 -9.32 8.47 -30.55
C LEU A 23 -9.98 9.65 -31.28
N LEU A 24 -9.20 10.45 -32.01
CA LEU A 24 -9.72 11.58 -32.77
C LEU A 24 -10.71 11.10 -33.84
N SER A 25 -10.37 10.05 -34.60
CA SER A 25 -11.28 9.51 -35.62
C SER A 25 -12.60 8.99 -35.05
N LEU A 26 -12.63 8.55 -33.79
CA LEU A 26 -13.83 8.05 -33.11
C LEU A 26 -14.66 9.16 -32.42
N THR A 27 -14.05 10.31 -32.13
CA THR A 27 -14.66 11.38 -31.32
C THR A 27 -14.91 12.68 -32.09
N LYS A 28 -14.36 12.82 -33.29
CA LYS A 28 -14.54 13.99 -34.13
C LYS A 28 -16.03 14.16 -34.46
N GLN A 29 -16.56 15.34 -34.13
CA GLN A 29 -17.92 15.71 -34.49
C GLN A 29 -17.97 16.05 -35.96
N GLU A 30 -18.88 15.40 -36.68
CA GLU A 30 -19.04 15.58 -38.12
C GLU A 30 -19.39 17.03 -38.46
N PRO A 31 -18.66 17.69 -39.38
CA PRO A 31 -19.20 18.87 -40.01
C PRO A 31 -20.42 18.43 -40.84
N ASN A 32 -21.50 19.22 -40.81
CA ASN A 32 -22.64 19.08 -41.73
C ASN A 32 -22.27 19.21 -43.22
N SER A 33 -20.98 19.20 -43.57
CA SER A 33 -20.49 19.03 -44.93
C SER A 33 -20.88 17.66 -45.46
N GLY A 34 -21.12 17.55 -46.76
CA GLY A 34 -21.42 16.29 -47.44
C GLY A 34 -20.25 15.29 -47.49
N THR A 35 -19.48 15.15 -46.40
CA THR A 35 -18.50 14.09 -46.22
C THR A 35 -19.21 12.74 -46.35
N ASN A 36 -18.61 11.85 -47.16
CA ASN A 36 -19.18 10.55 -47.46
C ASN A 36 -19.01 9.64 -46.24
N LYS A 37 -20.11 9.08 -45.72
CA LYS A 37 -20.09 8.15 -44.58
C LYS A 37 -19.04 7.04 -44.72
N GLU A 38 -18.87 6.53 -45.94
CA GLU A 38 -17.90 5.50 -46.28
C GLU A 38 -16.45 5.95 -46.05
N GLU A 39 -16.12 7.21 -46.35
CA GLU A 39 -14.77 7.75 -46.15
C GLU A 39 -14.41 7.81 -44.66
N ILE A 40 -15.37 8.19 -43.82
CA ILE A 40 -15.20 8.22 -42.36
C ILE A 40 -15.00 6.82 -41.81
N GLU A 41 -15.82 5.85 -42.24
CA GLU A 41 -15.67 4.45 -41.84
C GLU A 41 -14.29 3.89 -42.23
N LEU A 42 -13.78 4.24 -43.42
CA LEU A 42 -12.44 3.87 -43.87
C LEU A 42 -11.33 4.56 -43.04
N GLU A 43 -11.50 5.84 -42.68
CA GLU A 43 -10.56 6.57 -41.82
C GLU A 43 -10.47 5.92 -40.44
N VAL A 44 -11.62 5.67 -39.80
CA VAL A 44 -11.70 5.00 -38.49
C VAL A 44 -11.07 3.62 -38.54
N GLN A 45 -11.35 2.83 -39.59
CA GLN A 45 -10.75 1.51 -39.75
C GLN A 45 -9.22 1.60 -39.91
N LYS A 46 -8.73 2.58 -40.67
CA LYS A 46 -7.30 2.80 -40.89
C LYS A 46 -6.58 3.19 -39.60
N THR A 47 -7.10 4.15 -38.85
CA THR A 47 -6.49 4.62 -37.59
C THR A 47 -6.53 3.53 -36.52
N THR A 48 -7.64 2.77 -36.45
CA THR A 48 -7.79 1.62 -35.53
C THR A 48 -6.75 0.54 -35.82
N ASN A 49 -6.58 0.15 -37.09
CA ASN A 49 -5.58 -0.86 -37.46
C ASN A 49 -4.16 -0.39 -37.17
N ARG A 50 -3.83 0.88 -37.49
CA ARG A 50 -2.51 1.45 -37.15
C ARG A 50 -2.27 1.42 -35.64
N PHE A 51 -3.26 1.78 -34.83
CA PHE A 51 -3.13 1.71 -33.37
C PHE A 51 -2.88 0.28 -32.88
N ILE A 52 -3.61 -0.71 -33.39
CA ILE A 52 -3.42 -2.12 -33.05
C ILE A 52 -2.01 -2.58 -33.42
N ASP A 53 -1.52 -2.22 -34.61
CA ASP A 53 -0.20 -2.63 -35.09
C ASP A 53 0.91 -2.07 -34.20
N VAL A 54 0.83 -0.79 -33.85
CA VAL A 54 1.82 -0.16 -32.95
C VAL A 54 1.69 -0.70 -31.52
N ALA A 55 0.47 -0.96 -31.03
CA ALA A 55 0.26 -1.57 -29.71
C ALA A 55 0.89 -2.96 -29.61
N ARG A 56 0.76 -3.79 -30.65
CA ARG A 56 1.40 -5.11 -30.72
C ARG A 56 2.92 -5.02 -30.79
N GLN A 57 3.46 -4.05 -31.54
CA GLN A 57 4.89 -3.77 -31.58
C GLN A 57 5.40 -3.37 -30.19
N MET A 58 4.65 -2.54 -29.46
CA MET A 58 4.96 -2.11 -28.10
C MET A 58 4.99 -3.29 -27.12
N GLU A 59 3.97 -4.14 -27.17
CA GLU A 59 3.91 -5.36 -26.36
C GLU A 59 5.12 -6.26 -26.63
N ALA A 60 5.41 -6.54 -27.90
CA ALA A 60 6.54 -7.37 -28.31
C ALA A 60 7.88 -6.80 -27.84
N PHE A 61 8.07 -5.49 -27.95
CA PHE A 61 9.26 -4.78 -27.48
C PHE A 61 9.47 -4.93 -25.98
N PHE A 62 8.42 -4.74 -25.18
CA PHE A 62 8.52 -4.90 -23.73
C PHE A 62 8.67 -6.36 -23.31
N LEU A 63 8.04 -7.31 -24.00
CA LEU A 63 8.26 -8.74 -23.77
C LEU A 63 9.72 -9.12 -24.03
N GLN A 64 10.31 -8.64 -25.12
CA GLN A 64 11.72 -8.89 -25.44
C GLN A 64 12.65 -8.27 -24.39
N LYS A 65 12.38 -7.04 -23.96
CA LYS A 65 13.15 -6.40 -22.88
C LYS A 65 13.01 -7.16 -21.56
N ARG A 66 11.81 -7.59 -21.19
CA ARG A 66 11.57 -8.38 -19.97
C ARG A 66 12.35 -9.68 -20.00
N PHE A 67 12.32 -10.40 -21.10
CA PHE A 67 13.09 -11.63 -21.29
C PHE A 67 14.62 -11.39 -21.21
N LEU A 68 15.09 -10.29 -21.78
CA LEU A 68 16.49 -9.90 -21.70
C LEU A 68 16.90 -9.62 -20.24
N VAL A 69 16.07 -8.89 -19.48
CA VAL A 69 16.30 -8.61 -18.07
C VAL A 69 16.28 -9.88 -17.23
N SER A 70 15.33 -10.81 -17.46
CA SER A 70 15.28 -12.06 -16.71
C SER A 70 16.51 -12.94 -16.93
N THR A 71 17.13 -12.85 -18.11
CA THR A 71 18.34 -13.61 -18.45
C THR A 71 19.61 -12.91 -17.94
N LEU A 72 19.73 -11.60 -18.14
CA LEU A 72 20.96 -10.86 -17.85
C LEU A 72 21.04 -10.33 -16.41
N LYS A 73 19.89 -10.13 -15.76
CA LYS A 73 19.77 -9.52 -14.43
C LYS A 73 18.80 -10.27 -13.51
N PRO A 74 18.89 -11.61 -13.37
CA PRO A 74 17.95 -12.37 -12.53
C PRO A 74 17.97 -11.93 -11.06
N TYR A 75 19.12 -11.50 -10.55
CA TYR A 75 19.23 -10.96 -9.17
C TYR A 75 18.37 -9.71 -8.95
N MET A 76 18.18 -8.86 -9.99
CA MET A 76 17.31 -7.69 -9.84
C MET A 76 15.85 -8.10 -9.66
N LEU A 77 15.37 -9.10 -10.39
CA LEU A 77 14.01 -9.62 -10.21
C LEU A 77 13.80 -10.14 -8.79
N ILE A 78 14.75 -10.94 -8.29
CA ILE A 78 14.72 -11.45 -6.91
C ILE A 78 14.78 -10.31 -5.89
N LYS A 79 15.55 -9.25 -6.15
CA LYS A 79 15.64 -8.09 -5.27
C LYS A 79 14.30 -7.36 -5.20
N ASP A 80 13.66 -7.12 -6.34
CA ASP A 80 12.37 -6.43 -6.42
C ASP A 80 11.27 -7.27 -5.73
N GLU A 81 11.23 -8.58 -5.98
CA GLU A 81 10.33 -9.51 -5.27
C GLU A 81 10.57 -9.51 -3.75
N ASN A 82 11.82 -9.52 -3.29
CA ASN A 82 12.14 -9.43 -1.87
C ASN A 82 11.72 -8.09 -1.26
N GLN A 83 11.80 -7.01 -2.03
CA GLN A 83 11.33 -5.70 -1.59
C GLN A 83 9.81 -5.70 -1.43
N ASP A 84 9.06 -6.26 -2.38
CA ASP A 84 7.60 -6.40 -2.30
C ASP A 84 7.19 -7.26 -1.09
N LEU A 85 7.89 -8.38 -0.85
CA LEU A 85 7.69 -9.22 0.33
C LEU A 85 7.99 -8.46 1.62
N SER A 86 9.06 -7.67 1.66
CA SER A 86 9.42 -6.88 2.84
C SER A 86 8.33 -5.84 3.17
N ILE A 87 7.81 -5.16 2.14
CA ILE A 87 6.69 -4.21 2.28
C ILE A 87 5.44 -4.93 2.79
N GLU A 88 5.12 -6.10 2.24
CA GLU A 88 3.94 -6.86 2.65
C GLU A 88 4.07 -7.40 4.09
N ILE A 89 5.27 -7.81 4.52
CA ILE A 89 5.54 -8.20 5.91
C ILE A 89 5.31 -7.02 6.85
N GLN A 90 5.83 -5.82 6.51
CA GLN A 90 5.61 -4.62 7.31
C GLN A 90 4.12 -4.26 7.42
N ARG A 91 3.39 -4.35 6.30
CA ARG A 91 1.94 -4.12 6.28
C ARG A 91 1.20 -5.10 7.19
N LYS A 92 1.58 -6.38 7.17
CA LYS A 92 1.01 -7.43 8.02
C LYS A 92 1.36 -7.23 9.50
N GLU A 93 2.58 -6.83 9.81
CA GLU A 93 2.98 -6.51 11.19
C GLU A 93 2.14 -5.37 11.76
N ALA A 94 1.96 -4.27 11.00
CA ALA A 94 1.09 -3.17 11.41
C ALA A 94 -0.36 -3.62 11.65
N LEU A 95 -0.86 -4.54 10.84
CA LEU A 95 -2.20 -5.11 11.00
C LEU A 95 -2.29 -6.00 12.26
N LEU A 96 -1.28 -6.82 12.53
CA LEU A 96 -1.21 -7.62 13.77
C LEU A 96 -1.18 -6.71 15.00
N GLN A 97 -0.36 -5.66 15.01
CA GLN A 97 -0.33 -4.68 16.10
C GLN A 97 -1.70 -4.04 16.34
N LYS A 98 -2.42 -3.68 15.27
CA LYS A 98 -3.80 -3.19 15.38
C LYS A 98 -4.74 -4.21 16.03
N HIS A 99 -4.60 -5.49 15.71
CA HIS A 99 -5.39 -6.55 16.33
C HIS A 99 -5.01 -6.79 17.80
N TYR A 100 -3.72 -6.75 18.14
CA TYR A 100 -3.27 -6.84 19.53
C TYR A 100 -3.82 -5.69 20.37
N ASN A 101 -3.76 -4.45 19.87
CA ASN A 101 -4.34 -3.29 20.56
C ASN A 101 -5.85 -3.47 20.79
N ARG A 102 -6.58 -3.94 19.77
CA ARG A 102 -8.02 -4.22 19.90
C ARG A 102 -8.31 -5.34 20.90
N LEU A 103 -7.47 -6.36 20.94
CA LEU A 103 -7.59 -7.44 21.91
C LEU A 103 -7.37 -6.92 23.34
N GLU A 104 -6.41 -6.02 23.56
CA GLU A 104 -6.19 -5.39 24.86
C GLU A 104 -7.37 -4.50 25.28
N GLU A 105 -7.98 -3.74 24.35
CA GLU A 105 -9.23 -3.00 24.62
C GLU A 105 -10.36 -3.94 25.07
N TRP A 106 -10.52 -5.09 24.41
CA TRP A 106 -11.52 -6.07 24.79
C TRP A 106 -11.24 -6.73 26.14
N LYS A 107 -9.98 -7.05 26.44
CA LYS A 107 -9.57 -7.57 27.75
C LYS A 107 -9.86 -6.55 28.85
N ALA A 108 -9.55 -5.28 28.63
CA ALA A 108 -9.85 -4.21 29.58
C ALA A 108 -11.37 -4.10 29.84
N CYS A 109 -12.18 -4.07 28.80
CA CYS A 109 -13.64 -4.03 28.93
C CYS A 109 -14.21 -5.24 29.70
N LEU A 110 -13.70 -6.44 29.43
CA LEU A 110 -14.11 -7.65 30.17
C LEU A 110 -13.68 -7.61 31.64
N SER A 111 -12.49 -7.08 31.93
CA SER A 111 -12.02 -6.87 33.31
C SER A 111 -12.94 -5.90 34.07
N ASP A 112 -13.32 -4.79 33.45
CA ASP A 112 -14.23 -3.81 34.06
C ASP A 112 -15.61 -4.40 34.37
N ILE A 113 -16.13 -5.27 33.47
CA ILE A 113 -17.38 -5.98 33.70
C ILE A 113 -17.24 -6.96 34.87
N GLN A 114 -16.16 -7.73 34.95
CA GLN A 114 -15.94 -8.68 36.05
C GLN A 114 -15.82 -7.96 37.40
N GLN A 115 -15.13 -6.81 37.44
CA GLN A 115 -15.04 -5.99 38.64
C GLN A 115 -16.40 -5.36 39.01
N GLY A 116 -17.17 -4.89 38.03
CA GLY A 116 -18.51 -4.33 38.25
C GLY A 116 -19.56 -5.34 38.70
N VAL A 117 -19.45 -6.60 38.26
CA VAL A 117 -20.34 -7.70 38.70
C VAL A 117 -19.99 -8.13 40.12
N HIS A 118 -18.70 -8.21 40.48
CA HIS A 118 -18.31 -8.57 41.85
C HIS A 118 -18.71 -7.48 42.87
N ASN A 119 -18.76 -6.22 42.43
CA ASN A 119 -19.18 -5.11 43.28
C ASN A 119 -20.69 -4.87 43.35
N ARG A 120 -21.54 -5.76 42.82
CA ARG A 120 -22.96 -5.71 43.18
C ARG A 120 -23.14 -6.39 44.54
N PRO A 121 -23.36 -5.64 45.64
CA PRO A 121 -23.87 -6.26 46.85
C PRO A 121 -25.21 -6.88 46.46
N THR A 122 -25.27 -8.21 46.45
CA THR A 122 -26.53 -8.93 46.57
C THR A 122 -27.24 -8.32 47.78
N PRO A 123 -28.37 -7.62 47.59
CA PRO A 123 -29.10 -7.10 48.71
C PRO A 123 -29.49 -8.31 49.57
N PRO A 124 -29.35 -8.23 50.90
CA PRO A 124 -29.87 -9.27 51.76
C PRO A 124 -31.35 -9.46 51.41
N ILE A 125 -31.71 -10.68 51.01
CA ILE A 125 -33.09 -11.10 50.88
C ILE A 125 -33.69 -10.93 52.27
N ASN A 126 -34.37 -9.81 52.52
CA ASN A 126 -35.12 -9.61 53.75
C ASN A 126 -36.57 -10.02 53.43
N PRO A 127 -37.02 -11.21 53.88
CA PRO A 127 -38.36 -11.70 53.61
C PRO A 127 -39.33 -10.93 54.52
N GLY A 128 -39.80 -9.76 54.08
CA GLY A 128 -40.63 -8.98 54.99
C GLY A 128 -41.32 -7.73 54.49
N MET A 129 -41.30 -7.38 53.20
CA MET A 129 -42.12 -6.27 52.69
C MET A 129 -42.59 -6.57 51.25
N LEU A 130 -43.53 -7.52 51.16
CA LEU A 130 -44.49 -7.61 50.06
C LEU A 130 -45.64 -6.64 50.36
N GLN A 131 -46.12 -5.92 49.34
CA GLN A 131 -47.18 -4.88 49.32
C GLN A 131 -46.69 -3.45 49.62
N GLY A 132 -46.93 -2.44 48.79
CA GLY A 132 -47.77 -2.31 47.59
C GLY A 132 -47.51 -0.95 46.92
N PRO A 133 -48.08 -0.67 45.73
CA PRO A 133 -47.53 0.27 44.77
C PRO A 133 -48.15 1.67 44.86
N SER A 134 -47.30 2.68 45.04
CA SER A 134 -47.54 4.07 44.65
C SER A 134 -46.15 4.61 44.22
N GLY A 135 -45.90 5.09 43.02
CA GLY A 135 -46.78 5.79 42.11
C GLY A 135 -46.21 7.20 41.94
N MET A 136 -45.42 7.39 40.88
CA MET A 136 -45.19 8.63 40.12
C MET A 136 -44.19 9.70 40.64
N GLN A 137 -43.54 10.32 39.62
CA GLN A 137 -42.69 11.53 39.55
C GLN A 137 -41.19 11.31 39.81
N GLN A 138 -40.25 11.17 38.85
CA GLN A 138 -40.01 11.79 37.52
C GLN A 138 -39.75 13.33 37.56
N PRO A 139 -38.90 13.90 36.67
CA PRO A 139 -37.50 14.23 36.97
C PRO A 139 -37.16 15.72 36.71
N MET A 140 -36.01 16.20 37.19
CA MET A 140 -35.28 17.35 36.62
C MET A 140 -33.79 17.12 36.87
N GLY A 141 -32.94 16.97 35.85
CA GLY A 141 -32.40 18.09 35.08
C GLY A 141 -31.24 18.68 35.91
N GLY A 142 -29.97 18.35 35.67
CA GLY A 142 -29.23 18.72 34.48
C GLY A 142 -28.14 19.70 34.92
N GLY A 143 -26.88 19.25 34.95
CA GLY A 143 -25.75 20.06 35.36
C GLY A 143 -24.43 19.37 35.04
N VAL A 144 -23.95 19.55 33.82
CA VAL A 144 -22.62 19.13 33.35
C VAL A 144 -21.57 20.13 33.84
N PRO A 145 -20.57 19.73 34.65
CA PRO A 145 -19.41 20.57 34.95
C PRO A 145 -18.32 20.43 33.87
N PRO A 146 -17.44 21.43 33.72
CA PRO A 146 -16.63 21.61 32.52
C PRO A 146 -15.34 20.78 32.48
N ARG A 147 -14.87 20.66 31.24
CA ARG A 147 -13.79 19.84 30.66
C ARG A 147 -12.38 20.07 31.26
N PRO A 148 -11.56 19.01 31.44
CA PRO A 148 -10.21 19.11 32.00
C PRO A 148 -9.18 19.61 30.98
N GLY A 149 -8.38 20.61 31.36
CA GLY A 149 -7.18 21.04 30.64
C GLY A 149 -5.96 20.25 31.14
N LEU A 150 -5.56 19.23 30.39
CA LEU A 150 -4.31 18.50 30.57
C LEU A 150 -3.21 19.22 29.77
N MET A 151 -2.29 19.92 30.44
CA MET A 151 -1.00 20.31 29.87
C MET A 151 0.03 19.26 30.30
N PRO A 152 0.57 18.43 29.40
CA PRO A 152 1.53 17.38 29.74
C PRO A 152 2.91 17.98 29.96
N GLY A 153 3.53 17.60 31.09
CA GLY A 153 4.92 17.90 31.36
C GLY A 153 5.86 17.24 30.34
N MET A 154 6.82 18.03 29.86
CA MET A 154 7.99 17.57 29.10
C MET A 154 9.07 17.05 30.07
N PRO A 155 9.56 15.81 29.91
CA PRO A 155 10.82 15.39 30.48
C PRO A 155 11.86 15.18 29.35
N PRO A 156 12.89 16.02 29.21
CA PRO A 156 14.01 15.75 28.32
C PRO A 156 15.19 15.23 29.14
N GLY A 157 15.77 14.09 28.75
CA GLY A 157 17.13 13.74 29.17
C GLY A 157 17.28 12.39 29.85
N GLY A 158 16.96 11.31 29.14
CA GLY A 158 17.44 9.97 29.47
C GLY A 158 18.50 9.54 28.47
N MET A 159 19.76 9.90 28.70
CA MET A 159 20.91 9.37 27.96
C MET A 159 21.01 7.86 28.23
N SER A 160 20.50 7.03 27.33
CA SER A 160 20.67 5.58 27.44
C SER A 160 21.95 5.15 26.71
N PRO A 161 22.77 4.29 27.33
CA PRO A 161 24.11 3.97 26.86
C PRO A 161 24.07 3.09 25.60
N VAL A 162 25.09 3.28 24.78
CA VAL A 162 25.40 2.54 23.55
C VAL A 162 25.40 1.04 23.83
N GLY A 163 24.28 0.39 23.54
CA GLY A 163 24.14 -1.06 23.60
C GLY A 163 24.94 -1.74 22.47
N PRO A 164 25.31 -3.02 22.64
CA PRO A 164 26.09 -3.77 21.67
C PRO A 164 25.35 -3.83 20.32
N MET A 165 26.07 -3.55 19.24
CA MET A 165 25.50 -3.59 17.89
C MET A 165 24.90 -4.98 17.59
N PRO A 166 23.71 -5.05 16.98
CA PRO A 166 23.08 -6.30 16.63
C PRO A 166 23.94 -7.08 15.61
N PRO A 167 24.03 -8.43 15.73
CA PRO A 167 24.91 -9.26 14.92
C PRO A 167 24.67 -9.16 13.39
N GLY A 168 23.49 -8.69 12.97
CA GLY A 168 23.19 -8.45 11.56
C GLY A 168 23.98 -7.31 10.92
N GLN A 169 24.36 -6.28 11.70
CA GLN A 169 25.07 -5.12 11.15
C GLN A 169 26.56 -5.42 10.90
N GLN A 170 27.16 -6.29 11.72
CA GLN A 170 28.56 -6.71 11.56
C GLN A 170 28.77 -7.54 10.28
N HIS A 171 27.78 -8.37 9.91
CA HIS A 171 27.85 -9.16 8.68
C HIS A 171 27.79 -8.29 7.41
N MET A 172 26.97 -7.22 7.45
CA MET A 172 26.83 -6.29 6.31
C MET A 172 28.14 -5.51 6.05
N LEU A 173 28.83 -5.07 7.11
CA LEU A 173 30.09 -4.34 6.98
C LEU A 173 31.21 -5.22 6.42
N GLN A 174 31.26 -6.49 6.81
CA GLN A 174 32.25 -7.44 6.29
C GLN A 174 31.99 -7.82 4.83
N ALA A 175 30.72 -7.97 4.43
CA ALA A 175 30.35 -8.22 3.03
C ALA A 175 30.76 -7.04 2.12
N GLN A 176 30.59 -5.80 2.59
CA GLN A 176 30.96 -4.61 1.82
C GLN A 176 32.48 -4.48 1.63
N GLN A 177 33.29 -4.81 2.64
CA GLN A 177 34.75 -4.86 2.49
C GLN A 177 35.19 -5.92 1.47
N MET A 178 34.56 -7.09 1.49
CA MET A 178 34.92 -8.16 0.55
C MET A 178 34.61 -7.78 -0.90
N GLN A 179 33.56 -7.00 -1.13
CA GLN A 179 33.20 -6.50 -2.46
C GLN A 179 34.19 -5.46 -2.98
N GLN A 180 34.70 -4.57 -2.11
CA GLN A 180 35.79 -3.64 -2.48
C GLN A 180 37.09 -4.38 -2.80
N LEU A 181 37.41 -5.45 -2.06
CA LEU A 181 38.64 -6.21 -2.29
C LEU A 181 38.62 -6.98 -3.61
N ARG A 182 37.43 -7.43 -4.05
CA ARG A 182 37.23 -8.01 -5.39
C ARG A 182 37.44 -6.99 -6.51
N MET A 183 36.99 -5.75 -6.31
CA MET A 183 37.20 -4.66 -7.28
C MET A 183 38.67 -4.27 -7.42
N MET A 184 39.48 -4.42 -6.35
CA MET A 184 40.93 -4.17 -6.40
C MET A 184 41.76 -5.33 -6.96
N GLY A 185 41.14 -6.42 -7.44
CA GLY A 185 41.87 -7.56 -8.02
C GLY A 185 42.78 -8.29 -7.03
N LYS A 186 42.59 -8.12 -5.72
CA LYS A 186 43.43 -8.71 -4.66
C LYS A 186 42.93 -10.06 -4.13
N LEU A 187 41.94 -10.67 -4.79
CA LEU A 187 41.43 -11.99 -4.40
C LEU A 187 41.80 -13.04 -5.46
N PRO A 188 42.42 -14.17 -5.06
CA PRO A 188 42.69 -15.27 -5.97
C PRO A 188 41.38 -15.90 -6.49
N PRO A 189 41.38 -16.42 -7.74
CA PRO A 189 40.24 -17.11 -8.31
C PRO A 189 39.91 -18.36 -7.48
N LYS A 190 38.62 -18.61 -7.28
CA LYS A 190 38.11 -19.92 -6.86
C LYS A 190 38.10 -20.86 -8.05
#